data_AF-A0A965HKT0-F1
#
_entry.id   AF-A0A965HKT0-F1
#
_cell.length_a   1.000
_cell.length_b   1.000
_cell.length_c   1.000
_cell.angle_alpha   90.00
_cell.angle_beta   90.00
_cell.angle_gamma   90.00
#
_symmetry.space_group_name_H-M   'P 1'
#
loop_
_entity.id
_entity.type
_entity.pdbx_description
1 polymer ?
#
loop_
_entity_poly.entity_id
_entity_poly.type
_entity_poly.pdbx_seq_one_letter_code
_entity_poly.pdbx_strand_id
1 'polypeptide(L)' 'KRNTFLIAPDGTLQQVWRGVDPKVHADELVKALRSVQSKT' A
#
# COMPACT_ATOMS: atom_id res chain seq x y z
N LYS A 1 11.37 12.49 4.90
CA LYS A 1 11.00 11.49 3.87
C LYS A 1 9.75 10.75 4.36
N ARG A 2 8.74 10.55 3.51
CA ARG A 2 7.47 9.94 3.88
C ARG A 2 7.42 8.47 3.43
N ASN A 3 6.79 7.62 4.22
CA ASN A 3 6.67 6.19 3.95
C ASN A 3 5.21 5.75 4.15
N THR A 4 4.82 4.67 3.50
CA THR A 4 3.50 4.04 3.62
C THR A 4 3.69 2.54 3.83
N PHE A 5 2.83 1.94 4.65
CA PHE A 5 2.82 0.51 4.93
C PHE A 5 1.41 -0.03 4.67
N LEU A 6 1.32 -1.15 3.95
CA LEU A 6 0.09 -1.91 3.80
C LEU A 6 0.15 -3.10 4.74
N ILE A 7 -0.83 -3.20 5.62
CA ILE A 7 -0.95 -4.24 6.63
C ILE A 7 -2.21 -5.04 6.32
N ALA A 8 -2.07 -6.36 6.23
CA ALA A 8 -3.19 -7.27 5.99
C ALA A 8 -4.03 -7.46 7.27
N PRO A 9 -5.27 -7.98 7.16
CA PRO A 9 -6.15 -8.17 8.33
C PRO A 9 -5.58 -9.08 9.43
N ASP A 10 -4.65 -9.97 9.08
CA ASP A 10 -3.92 -10.85 10.00
C ASP A 10 -2.76 -10.13 10.72
N GLY A 11 -2.57 -8.83 10.49
CA GLY A 11 -1.49 -8.04 11.05
C GLY A 11 -0.16 -8.20 10.33
N THR A 12 -0.09 -8.95 9.23
CA THR A 12 1.15 -9.11 8.47
C THR A 12 1.45 -7.90 7.59
N LEU A 13 2.73 -7.58 7.48
CA LEU A 13 3.21 -6.50 6.62
C LEU A 13 3.23 -6.99 5.17
N GLN A 14 2.31 -6.48 4.36
CA GLN A 14 2.13 -6.96 2.99
C GLN A 14 2.96 -6.17 1.99
N GLN A 15 3.10 -4.86 2.20
CA GLN A 15 3.87 -3.99 1.31
C GLN A 15 4.40 -2.74 2.04
N VAL A 16 5.55 -2.25 1.57
CA VAL A 16 6.19 -1.03 2.08
C VAL A 16 6.56 -0.12 0.92
N TRP A 17 6.18 1.15 1.02
CA TRP A 17 6.68 2.21 0.14
C TRP A 17 7.54 3.17 0.94
N ARG A 18 8.77 3.42 0.47
CA ARG A 18 9.73 4.34 1.11
C ARG A 18 9.99 5.53 0.20
N GLY A 19 10.02 6.74 0.75
CA GLY A 19 10.29 7.94 -0.01
C GLY A 19 9.18 8.32 -1.00
N VAL A 20 7.92 8.14 -0.60
CA VAL A 20 6.76 8.36 -1.47
C VAL A 20 6.59 9.83 -1.87
N ASP A 21 6.22 10.07 -3.13
CA ASP A 21 5.74 11.35 -3.62
C ASP A 21 4.24 11.50 -3.33
N PRO A 22 3.83 12.47 -2.50
CA PRO A 22 2.43 12.66 -2.17
C PRO A 22 1.47 12.91 -3.33
N LYS A 23 1.96 13.45 -4.45
CA LYS A 23 1.12 13.86 -5.56
C LYS A 23 0.55 12.69 -6.34
N VAL A 24 1.25 11.56 -6.37
CA VAL A 24 0.91 10.39 -7.20
C VAL A 24 0.60 9.15 -6.38
N HIS A 25 1.00 9.12 -5.10
CA HIS A 25 0.97 7.90 -4.31
C HIS A 25 -0.43 7.38 -3.97
N ALA A 26 -1.47 8.24 -4.00
CA ALA A 26 -2.85 7.82 -3.72
C ALA A 26 -3.36 6.78 -4.74
N ASP A 27 -3.06 6.99 -6.03
CA ASP A 27 -3.49 6.09 -7.10
C ASP A 27 -2.76 4.74 -7.04
N GLU A 28 -1.47 4.77 -6.70
CA GLU A 28 -0.66 3.56 -6.47
C GLU A 28 -1.22 2.72 -5.31
N LEU A 29 -1.63 3.39 -4.22
CA LEU A 29 -2.23 2.77 -3.04
C LEU A 29 -3.55 2.05 -3.38
N VAL A 30 -4.45 2.72 -4.10
CA VAL A 30 -5.75 2.15 -4.48
C VAL A 30 -5.56 0.93 -5.39
N LYS A 31 -4.60 0.98 -6.33
CA LYS A 31 -4.29 -0.15 -7.21
C LYS A 31 -3.71 -1.33 -6.44
N ALA A 32 -2.81 -1.07 -5.49
CA ALA A 32 -2.26 -2.11 -4.62
C ALA A 32 -3.35 -2.76 -3.75
N LEU A 33 -4.24 -1.94 -3.17
CA LEU A 33 -5.34 -2.42 -2.33
C LEU A 33 -6.30 -3.34 -3.09
N ARG A 34 -6.67 -2.99 -4.33
CA ARG A 34 -7.52 -3.84 -5.19
C ARG A 34 -6.86 -5.18 -5.50
N SER A 35 -5.56 -5.15 -5.79
CA SER A 35 -4.79 -6.37 -6.08
C SER A 35 -4.74 -7.34 -4.89
N VAL A 36 -4.81 -6.79 -3.67
CA VAL A 36 -4.87 -7.56 -2.43
C VAL A 36 -6.28 -8.09 -2.18
N GLN A 37 -7.32 -7.27 -2.34
CA GLN A 37 -8.71 -7.69 -2.16
C GLN A 37 -9.14 -8.79 -3.12
N SER A 38 -8.62 -8.81 -4.35
CA SER A 38 -8.94 -9.87 -5.33
C SER A 38 -8.26 -11.21 -5.03
N LYS A 39 -7.31 -11.27 -4.08
CA LYS A 39 -6.56 -12.48 -3.71
C LYS A 39 -7.09 -13.15 -2.42
N THR A 40 -8.08 -12.54 -1.78
CA THR A 40 -8.75 -13.04 -0.57
C THR A 40 -10.15 -13.50 -0.92
#